data_AF-U2R5Y8-F1
#
_entry.id   AF-U2R5Y8-F1
#
_cell.length_a   1.000
_cell.length_b   1.000
_cell.length_c   1.000
_cell.angle_alpha   90.00
_cell.angle_beta   90.00
_cell.angle_gamma   90.00
#
_symmetry.space_group_name_H-M   'P 1'
#
loop_
_entity.id
_entity.type
_entity.pdbx_description
1 polymer ?
#
loop_
_entity_poly.entity_id
_entity_poly.type
_entity_poly.pdbx_seq_one_letter_code
_entity_poly.pdbx_strand_id
1 'polypeptide(L)'
;MVVRDKGSHSTAERNRAHAAAIIFIAAAIVLVIPAASVYGDWQNALRYGWPGPYRSDIAEWNADETIWKATFWGILMLIVLTGASIGAGFAARAAHQRVWLVVLAGVVVTVVALLVAAVILTRPLASW
;
A
#
# COMPACT_ATOMS: atom_id res chain seq x y z
N MET A 1 35.16 12.76 37.75
CA MET A 1 34.22 13.55 36.93
C MET A 1 33.90 12.71 35.69
N VAL A 2 32.75 12.04 35.69
CA VAL A 2 32.37 11.12 34.61
C VAL A 2 31.68 11.93 33.52
N VAL A 3 32.37 12.14 32.40
CA VAL A 3 31.81 12.73 31.19
C VAL A 3 30.85 11.69 30.61
N ARG A 4 29.55 11.85 30.86
CA ARG A 4 28.52 11.10 30.14
C ARG A 4 28.45 11.66 28.72
N ASP A 5 28.86 10.85 27.75
CA ASP A 5 28.61 11.10 26.33
C ASP A 5 27.10 11.26 26.08
N LYS A 6 26.66 12.51 25.96
CA LYS A 6 25.27 12.86 25.61
C LYS A 6 25.00 12.74 24.09
N GLY A 7 25.97 12.31 23.30
CA GLY A 7 25.90 12.33 21.84
C GLY A 7 25.36 11.05 21.17
N SER A 8 25.48 9.86 21.79
CA SER A 8 25.14 8.60 21.11
C SER A 8 23.66 8.22 21.17
N HIS A 9 22.92 8.70 22.19
CA HIS A 9 21.48 8.45 22.33
C HIS A 9 20.66 9.11 21.21
N SER A 10 21.04 10.31 20.76
CA SER A 10 20.32 11.06 19.71
C SER A 10 20.26 10.31 18.38
N THR A 11 21.38 9.75 17.91
CA THR A 11 21.45 9.16 16.55
C THR A 11 20.86 7.76 16.50
N ALA A 12 21.09 6.94 17.54
CA ALA A 12 20.53 5.59 17.61
C ALA A 12 18.99 5.60 17.73
N GLU A 13 18.44 6.56 18.47
CA GLU A 13 17.00 6.74 18.65
C GLU A 13 16.34 7.30 17.38
N ARG A 14 17.00 8.22 16.68
CA ARG A 14 16.59 8.69 15.34
C ARG A 14 16.59 7.56 14.32
N ASN A 15 17.65 6.76 14.26
CA ASN A 15 17.75 5.65 13.31
C ASN A 15 16.64 4.61 13.52
N ARG A 16 16.27 4.33 14.78
CA ARG A 16 15.15 3.42 15.10
C ARG A 16 13.79 4.00 14.68
N ALA A 17 13.58 5.30 14.88
CA ALA A 17 12.36 5.97 14.42
C ALA A 17 12.22 5.96 12.88
N HIS A 18 13.34 6.06 12.15
CA HIS A 18 13.35 6.03 10.69
C HIS A 18 13.13 4.62 10.11
N ALA A 19 13.43 3.56 10.86
CA ALA A 19 13.29 2.18 10.39
C ALA A 19 11.83 1.85 10.01
N ALA A 20 10.85 2.28 10.79
CA ALA A 20 9.43 2.09 10.47
C ALA A 20 9.04 2.80 9.15
N ALA A 21 9.55 4.02 8.93
CA ALA A 21 9.32 4.75 7.69
C ALA A 21 9.94 4.04 6.48
N ILE A 22 11.16 3.53 6.61
CA ILE A 22 11.85 2.78 5.54
C ILE A 22 11.05 1.53 5.16
N ILE A 23 10.51 0.81 6.13
CA ILE A 23 9.68 -0.39 5.88
C ILE A 23 8.44 -0.04 5.06
N PHE A 24 7.72 1.03 5.42
CA PHE A 24 6.55 1.47 4.66
C PHE A 24 6.89 2.03 3.28
N ILE A 25 8.03 2.69 3.12
CA ILE A 25 8.53 3.14 1.80
C ILE A 25 8.83 1.92 0.92
N ALA A 26 9.54 0.92 1.45
CA ALA A 26 9.84 -0.30 0.72
C ALA A 26 8.56 -1.03 0.30
N ALA A 27 7.59 -1.16 1.22
CA ALA A 27 6.29 -1.73 0.91
C ALA A 27 5.56 -0.94 -0.18
N ALA A 28 5.55 0.40 -0.11
CA ALA A 28 4.95 1.24 -1.14
C ALA A 28 5.59 0.99 -2.51
N ILE A 29 6.92 0.91 -2.60
CA ILE A 29 7.64 0.64 -3.86
C ILE A 29 7.23 -0.70 -4.47
N VAL A 30 7.20 -1.78 -3.66
CA VAL A 30 6.80 -3.11 -4.13
C VAL A 30 5.35 -3.11 -4.62
N LEU A 31 4.49 -2.33 -3.97
CA LEU A 31 3.06 -2.32 -4.23
C LEU A 31 2.60 -1.39 -5.35
N VAL A 32 3.48 -0.55 -5.92
CA VAL A 32 3.12 0.37 -7.00
C VAL A 32 2.53 -0.37 -8.21
N ILE A 33 3.20 -1.44 -8.67
CA ILE A 33 2.77 -2.18 -9.87
C ILE A 33 1.43 -2.89 -9.63
N PRO A 34 1.26 -3.68 -8.54
CA PRO A 34 -0.05 -4.25 -8.20
C PRO A 34 -1.15 -3.19 -8.05
N ALA A 35 -0.87 -2.06 -7.42
CA ALA A 35 -1.86 -0.99 -7.23
C ALA A 35 -2.34 -0.42 -8.57
N ALA A 36 -1.43 -0.16 -9.51
CA ALA A 36 -1.77 0.30 -10.85
C ALA A 36 -2.57 -0.76 -11.63
N SER A 37 -2.18 -2.04 -11.53
CA SER A 37 -2.91 -3.14 -12.16
C SER A 37 -4.35 -3.25 -11.64
N VAL A 38 -4.52 -3.30 -10.32
CA VAL A 38 -5.85 -3.41 -9.66
C VAL A 38 -6.73 -2.23 -10.04
N TYR A 39 -6.18 -1.02 -10.07
CA TYR A 39 -6.95 0.16 -10.44
C TYR A 39 -7.39 0.13 -11.92
N GLY A 40 -6.52 -0.30 -12.83
CA GLY A 40 -6.85 -0.49 -14.24
C GLY A 40 -7.91 -1.59 -14.46
N ASP A 41 -7.78 -2.70 -13.74
CA ASP A 41 -8.77 -3.78 -13.73
C ASP A 41 -10.13 -3.27 -13.22
N TRP A 42 -10.12 -2.47 -12.16
CA TRP A 42 -11.34 -1.88 -11.62
C TRP A 42 -12.03 -0.94 -12.62
N GLN A 43 -11.25 -0.11 -13.34
CA GLN A 43 -11.75 0.71 -14.45
C GLN A 43 -12.38 -0.14 -15.57
N ASN A 44 -11.74 -1.24 -15.96
CA ASN A 44 -12.28 -2.14 -16.98
C ASN A 44 -13.57 -2.83 -16.52
N ALA A 45 -13.64 -3.27 -15.26
CA ALA A 45 -14.85 -3.86 -14.68
C ALA A 45 -16.03 -2.88 -14.73
N LEU A 46 -15.81 -1.62 -14.37
CA LEU A 46 -16.83 -0.56 -14.51
C LEU A 46 -17.30 -0.41 -15.97
N ARG A 47 -16.38 -0.49 -16.94
CA ARG A 47 -16.71 -0.39 -18.37
C ARG A 47 -17.60 -1.53 -18.85
N TYR A 48 -17.44 -2.73 -18.28
CA TYR A 48 -18.28 -3.89 -18.59
C TYR A 48 -19.67 -3.85 -17.95
N GLY A 49 -19.92 -2.91 -17.03
CA GLY A 49 -21.21 -2.70 -16.38
C GLY A 49 -21.25 -3.08 -14.90
N TRP A 50 -20.11 -3.44 -14.30
CA TRP A 50 -20.06 -3.81 -12.89
C TRP A 50 -20.05 -2.58 -11.96
N PRO A 51 -20.71 -2.60 -10.79
CA PRO A 51 -21.72 -3.58 -10.38
C PRO A 51 -23.07 -3.24 -11.04
N GLY A 52 -23.60 -4.13 -11.88
CA GLY A 52 -24.80 -3.88 -12.69
C GLY A 52 -24.95 -4.91 -13.82
N PRO A 53 -26.02 -4.82 -14.63
CA PRO A 53 -26.20 -5.72 -15.75
C PRO A 53 -25.07 -5.55 -16.77
N TYR A 54 -24.42 -6.65 -17.10
CA TYR A 54 -23.37 -6.66 -18.11
C TYR A 54 -23.92 -6.25 -19.47
N ARG A 55 -23.11 -5.55 -20.26
CA ARG A 55 -23.52 -5.08 -21.59
C ARG A 55 -23.73 -6.21 -22.61
N SER A 56 -23.09 -7.37 -22.38
CA SER A 56 -23.18 -8.58 -23.19
C SER A 56 -22.55 -9.76 -22.45
N ASP A 57 -22.80 -10.98 -22.91
CA ASP A 57 -22.17 -12.21 -22.37
C ASP A 57 -20.63 -12.17 -22.45
N ILE A 58 -20.09 -11.51 -23.48
CA ILE A 58 -18.64 -11.30 -23.63
C ILE A 58 -18.12 -10.31 -22.58
N ALA A 59 -18.93 -9.29 -22.24
CA ALA A 59 -18.58 -8.33 -21.20
C ALA A 59 -18.63 -8.97 -19.80
N GLU A 60 -19.57 -9.89 -19.57
CA GLU A 60 -19.65 -10.69 -18.33
C GLU A 60 -18.39 -11.55 -18.14
N TRP A 61 -18.02 -12.35 -19.14
CA TRP A 61 -16.83 -13.20 -19.06
C TRP A 61 -15.54 -12.40 -18.81
N ASN A 62 -15.38 -11.26 -19.49
CA ASN A 62 -14.23 -10.39 -19.29
C ASN A 62 -14.26 -9.68 -17.93
N ALA A 63 -15.44 -9.32 -17.42
CA ALA A 63 -15.58 -8.74 -16.10
C ALA A 63 -15.16 -9.73 -15.01
N ASP A 64 -15.55 -11.00 -15.11
CA ASP A 64 -15.18 -12.03 -14.15
C ASP A 64 -13.67 -12.27 -14.10
N GLU A 65 -13.01 -12.37 -15.25
CA GLU A 65 -11.54 -12.50 -15.31
C GLU A 65 -10.85 -11.28 -14.68
N THR A 66 -11.40 -10.09 -14.93
CA THR A 66 -10.87 -8.82 -14.40
C THR A 66 -11.04 -8.74 -12.88
N ILE A 67 -12.20 -9.13 -12.35
CA ILE A 67 -12.47 -9.16 -10.91
C ILE A 67 -11.57 -10.19 -10.22
N TRP A 68 -11.34 -11.35 -10.84
CA TRP A 68 -10.44 -12.36 -10.29
C TRP A 68 -9.00 -11.85 -10.20
N LYS A 69 -8.49 -11.20 -11.25
CA LYS A 69 -7.15 -10.57 -11.25
C LYS A 69 -7.05 -9.50 -10.17
N ALA A 70 -8.02 -8.60 -10.09
CA ALA A 70 -8.07 -7.55 -9.07
C ALA A 70 -8.07 -8.15 -7.64
N THR A 71 -8.81 -9.24 -7.43
CA THR A 71 -8.88 -9.95 -6.14
C THR A 71 -7.54 -10.59 -5.78
N PHE A 72 -6.93 -11.32 -6.73
CA PHE A 72 -5.64 -11.97 -6.52
C PHE A 72 -4.56 -10.96 -6.14
N TRP A 73 -4.46 -9.85 -6.89
CA TRP A 73 -3.52 -8.79 -6.58
C TRP A 73 -3.85 -8.10 -5.26
N GLY A 74 -5.13 -7.85 -4.97
CA GLY A 74 -5.57 -7.28 -3.69
C GLY A 74 -5.11 -8.11 -2.49
N ILE A 75 -5.21 -9.45 -2.56
CA ILE A 75 -4.72 -10.34 -1.51
C ILE A 75 -3.21 -10.23 -1.33
N LEU A 76 -2.44 -10.22 -2.43
CA LEU A 76 -0.98 -10.06 -2.34
C LEU A 76 -0.60 -8.71 -1.72
N MET A 77 -1.31 -7.64 -2.06
CA MET A 77 -1.08 -6.32 -1.46
C MET A 77 -1.35 -6.33 0.05
N LEU A 78 -2.42 -7.00 0.50
CA LEU A 78 -2.74 -7.14 1.92
C LEU A 78 -1.67 -7.91 2.68
N ILE A 79 -1.09 -8.96 2.10
CA ILE A 79 0.01 -9.73 2.74
C ILE A 79 1.22 -8.83 2.96
N VAL A 80 1.63 -8.06 1.94
CA VAL A 80 2.78 -7.15 2.04
C VAL A 80 2.52 -6.04 3.05
N LEU A 81 1.36 -5.40 3.02
CA LEU A 81 0.97 -4.36 3.99
C LEU A 81 0.92 -4.89 5.42
N THR A 82 0.45 -6.13 5.61
CA THR A 82 0.43 -6.79 6.92
C THR A 82 1.85 -7.05 7.41
N GLY A 83 2.72 -7.61 6.56
CA GLY A 83 4.12 -7.83 6.88
C GLY A 83 4.86 -6.53 7.24
N ALA A 84 4.63 -5.47 6.46
CA ALA A 84 5.17 -4.14 6.72
C ALA A 84 4.67 -3.57 8.05
N SER A 85 3.38 -3.73 8.35
CA SER A 85 2.77 -3.28 9.62
C SER A 85 3.38 -3.99 10.83
N ILE A 86 3.59 -5.30 10.74
CA ILE A 86 4.24 -6.10 11.79
C ILE A 86 5.69 -5.63 11.99
N GLY A 87 6.47 -5.51 10.90
CA GLY A 87 7.86 -5.07 10.95
C GLY A 87 8.02 -3.65 11.51
N ALA A 88 7.19 -2.72 11.03
CA ALA A 88 7.15 -1.35 11.53
C ALA A 88 6.70 -1.28 12.99
N GLY A 89 5.79 -2.17 13.41
CA GLY A 89 5.36 -2.27 14.80
C GLY A 89 6.48 -2.70 15.74
N PHE A 90 7.30 -3.68 15.34
CA PHE A 90 8.51 -4.06 16.09
C PHE A 90 9.52 -2.91 16.17
N ALA A 91 9.75 -2.21 15.05
CA ALA A 91 10.64 -1.03 15.03
C ALA A 91 10.13 0.10 15.94
N ALA A 92 8.84 0.40 15.90
CA ALA A 92 8.20 1.40 16.75
C ALA A 92 8.31 1.04 18.24
N ARG A 93 8.11 -0.24 18.59
CA ARG A 93 8.26 -0.72 19.97
C ARG A 93 9.70 -0.58 20.47
N ALA A 94 10.70 -0.89 19.64
CA ALA A 94 12.12 -0.73 19.96
C ALA A 94 12.55 0.74 20.11
N ALA A 95 11.75 1.67 19.58
CA ALA A 95 11.92 3.12 19.69
C ALA A 95 11.06 3.76 20.80
N HIS A 96 10.38 2.96 21.65
CA HIS A 96 9.45 3.44 22.68
C HIS A 96 8.31 4.33 22.14
N GLN A 97 7.94 4.16 20.88
CA GLN A 97 6.85 4.89 20.24
C GLN A 97 5.50 4.21 20.46
N ARG A 98 4.42 4.97 20.27
CA ARG A 98 3.05 4.42 20.26
C ARG A 98 2.84 3.61 18.98
N VAL A 99 3.05 2.30 19.07
CA VAL A 99 2.98 1.33 17.95
C VAL A 99 1.74 1.54 17.08
N TRP A 100 0.56 1.66 17.70
CA TRP A 100 -0.70 1.81 16.96
C TRP A 100 -0.74 3.08 16.10
N LEU A 101 -0.17 4.21 16.57
CA LEU A 101 -0.12 5.45 15.79
C LEU A 101 0.82 5.31 14.60
N VAL A 102 2.00 4.71 14.81
CA VAL A 102 3.01 4.54 13.75
C VAL A 102 2.48 3.62 12.64
N VAL A 103 1.87 2.49 13.03
CA VAL A 103 1.30 1.55 12.07
C VAL A 103 0.11 2.16 11.34
N LEU A 104 -0.83 2.81 12.06
CA LEU A 104 -1.99 3.46 11.43
C LEU A 104 -1.56 4.55 10.45
N ALA A 105 -0.67 5.45 10.87
CA ALA A 105 -0.17 6.53 10.02
C ALA A 105 0.57 5.97 8.80
N GLY A 106 1.42 4.96 8.98
CA GLY A 106 2.15 4.31 7.89
C GLY A 106 1.22 3.66 6.88
N VAL A 107 0.23 2.88 7.33
CA VAL A 107 -0.77 2.24 6.46
C VAL A 107 -1.56 3.31 5.68
N VAL A 108 -2.08 4.34 6.35
CA VAL A 108 -2.85 5.40 5.68
C VAL A 108 -2.01 6.12 4.63
N VAL A 109 -0.78 6.51 4.97
CA VAL A 109 0.12 7.19 4.03
C VAL A 109 0.47 6.29 2.85
N THR A 110 0.77 5.00 3.08
CA THR A 110 1.07 4.05 2.01
C THR A 110 -0.14 3.85 1.09
N VAL A 111 -1.35 3.67 1.65
CA VAL A 111 -2.58 3.50 0.84
C VAL A 111 -2.84 4.75 -0.02
N VAL A 112 -2.75 5.95 0.55
CA VAL A 112 -2.93 7.20 -0.19
C VAL A 112 -1.88 7.35 -1.28
N ALA A 113 -0.60 7.08 -0.98
CA ALA A 113 0.48 7.17 -1.95
C ALA A 113 0.28 6.18 -3.12
N LEU A 114 -0.16 4.95 -2.82
CA LEU A 114 -0.46 3.94 -3.83
C LEU A 114 -1.66 4.32 -4.69
N LEU A 115 -2.71 4.90 -4.11
CA LEU A 115 -3.86 5.42 -4.87
C LEU A 115 -3.44 6.53 -5.83
N VAL A 116 -2.65 7.49 -5.36
CA VAL A 116 -2.12 8.58 -6.19
C VAL A 116 -1.26 8.02 -7.33
N ALA A 117 -0.34 7.11 -7.01
CA ALA A 117 0.50 6.46 -8.02
C ALA A 117 -0.33 5.68 -9.04
N ALA A 118 -1.33 4.91 -8.59
CA ALA A 118 -2.22 4.16 -9.47
C ALA A 118 -2.97 5.07 -10.44
N VAL A 119 -3.53 6.19 -9.95
CA VAL A 119 -4.23 7.18 -10.77
C VAL A 119 -3.31 7.82 -11.82
N ILE A 120 -2.06 8.14 -11.45
CA ILE A 120 -1.09 8.74 -12.38
C ILE A 120 -0.64 7.74 -13.45
N LEU A 121 -0.43 6.48 -13.06
CA LEU A 121 0.13 5.45 -13.93
C LEU A 121 -0.91 4.77 -14.84
N THR A 122 -2.19 4.80 -14.46
CA THR A 122 -3.27 4.25 -15.27
C THR A 122 -3.87 5.33 -16.16
N ARG A 123 -4.05 5.01 -17.44
CA ARG A 123 -4.69 5.94 -18.37
C ARG A 123 -6.17 6.07 -18.02
N PRO A 124 -6.74 7.29 -18.01
CA PRO A 124 -8.18 7.45 -17.83
C PRO A 124 -8.92 6.73 -18.95
N LEU A 125 -10.04 6.09 -18.61
CA LEU A 125 -10.95 5.49 -19.59
C LEU A 125 -11.39 6.57 -20.58
N ALA A 126 -11.06 6.42 -21.86
CA ALA A 126 -11.58 7.31 -22.89
C ALA A 126 -13.12 7.20 -22.90
N SER A 127 -13.79 8.31 -22.62
CA SER A 127 -15.24 8.44 -22.81
C SER A 127 -15.51 8.40 -24.32
N TRP A 128 -16.27 7.39 -24.75
CA TRP A 128 -16.91 7.35 -26.07
C TRP A 128 -18.40 7.56 -25.87
#